data_AF-A0A6P0LHA9-F1
#
_entry.id   AF-A0A6P0LHA9-F1
#
_cell.length_a   1.000
_cell.length_b   1.000
_cell.length_c   1.000
_cell.angle_alpha   90.00
_cell.angle_beta   90.00
_cell.angle_gamma   90.00
#
_symmetry.space_group_name_H-M   'P 1'
#
loop_
_entity.id
_entity.type
_entity.pdbx_description
1 polymer ?
#
loop_
_entity_poly.entity_id
_entity_poly.type
_entity_poly.pdbx_seq_one_letter_code
_entity_poly.pdbx_strand_id
1 'polypeptide(L)'
;MGLVFEGKVDEALASYKKAQELDPNLEISANYWNKLCLRGSLYNQADKVMFACEKAIELAPDDGGIIDSRGLARALTGNRKGAIEDFEQFIKWTDDEEDKAQRQGWVDALNNGENPFTTEVLESLR
;
A
#
# COMPACT_ATOMS: atom_id res chain seq x y z
N MET A 1 1.18 -3.59 -20.38
CA MET A 1 2.18 -3.68 -19.29
C MET A 1 2.51 -2.27 -18.85
N GLY A 2 1.99 -1.85 -17.71
CA GLY A 2 2.06 -0.47 -17.21
C GLY A 2 3.38 -0.16 -16.49
N LEU A 3 3.79 1.11 -16.54
CA LEU A 3 5.08 1.72 -16.15
C LEU A 3 5.50 1.58 -14.66
N VAL A 4 4.97 0.61 -13.90
CA VAL A 4 5.12 0.55 -12.43
C VAL A 4 6.26 -0.37 -11.95
N PHE A 5 7.14 -0.85 -12.84
CA PHE A 5 8.08 -1.91 -12.47
C PHE A 5 9.38 -1.49 -11.76
N GLU A 6 9.69 -0.20 -11.57
CA GLU A 6 11.04 0.21 -11.09
C GLU A 6 11.05 1.31 -10.01
N GLY A 7 10.02 1.40 -9.15
CA GLY A 7 9.97 2.49 -8.17
C GLY A 7 9.79 3.87 -8.81
N LYS A 8 9.29 3.89 -10.04
CA LYS A 8 8.98 5.08 -10.86
C LYS A 8 7.70 5.77 -10.40
N VAL A 9 7.57 6.01 -9.10
CA VAL A 9 6.45 6.74 -8.50
C VAL A 9 6.29 8.09 -9.18
N ASP A 10 7.39 8.80 -9.40
CA ASP A 10 7.39 10.12 -10.04
C ASP A 10 6.91 10.06 -11.50
N GLU A 11 7.24 9.01 -12.27
CA GLU A 11 6.72 8.85 -13.65
C GLU A 11 5.26 8.42 -13.67
N ALA A 12 4.83 7.59 -12.73
CA ALA A 12 3.42 7.23 -12.57
C ALA A 12 2.57 8.47 -12.22
N LEU A 13 3.08 9.33 -11.33
CA LEU A 13 2.49 10.63 -10.98
C LEU A 13 2.44 11.58 -12.18
N ALA A 14 3.52 11.66 -12.97
CA ALA A 14 3.56 12.51 -14.16
C ALA A 14 2.57 12.02 -15.24
N SER A 15 2.46 10.71 -15.43
CA SER A 15 1.51 10.10 -16.36
C SER A 15 0.07 10.35 -15.90
N TYR A 16 -0.18 10.24 -14.61
CA TYR A 16 -1.47 10.57 -14.00
C TYR A 16 -1.87 12.02 -14.25
N LYS A 17 -0.97 12.96 -13.92
CA LYS A 17 -1.23 14.39 -14.11
C LYS A 17 -1.55 14.71 -15.56
N LYS A 18 -0.78 14.15 -16.50
CA LYS A 18 -1.05 14.32 -17.94
C LYS A 18 -2.39 13.73 -18.36
N ALA A 19 -2.79 12.59 -17.80
CA ALA A 19 -4.07 11.98 -18.11
C ALA A 19 -5.25 12.85 -17.63
N GLN A 20 -5.14 13.45 -16.44
CA GLN A 20 -6.14 14.40 -15.94
C GLN A 20 -6.17 15.73 -16.68
N GLU A 21 -5.03 16.20 -17.19
CA GLU A 21 -4.97 17.38 -18.07
C GLU A 21 -5.71 17.14 -19.39
N LEU A 22 -5.70 15.90 -19.91
CA LEU A 22 -6.40 15.51 -21.13
C LEU A 22 -7.89 15.25 -20.88
N ASP A 23 -8.22 14.63 -19.75
CA ASP A 23 -9.59 14.38 -19.32
C ASP A 23 -9.74 14.68 -17.82
N PRO A 24 -10.25 15.86 -17.47
CA PRO A 24 -10.48 16.24 -16.07
C PRO A 24 -11.47 15.35 -15.31
N ASN A 25 -12.28 14.56 -16.03
CA ASN A 25 -13.26 13.64 -15.47
C ASN A 25 -12.78 12.18 -15.48
N LEU A 26 -11.51 11.93 -15.82
CA LEU A 26 -10.94 10.59 -15.84
C LEU A 26 -11.03 9.95 -14.45
N GLU A 27 -11.90 8.96 -14.31
CA GLU A 27 -11.99 8.16 -13.10
C GLU A 27 -10.87 7.12 -13.07
N ILE A 28 -10.12 7.10 -11.97
CA ILE A 28 -9.07 6.10 -11.74
C ILE A 28 -9.57 5.07 -10.75
N SER A 29 -9.51 3.82 -11.17
CA SER A 29 -10.00 2.72 -10.34
C SER A 29 -9.17 2.54 -9.07
N ALA A 30 -9.83 2.04 -8.02
CA ALA A 30 -9.20 1.71 -6.75
C ALA A 30 -7.94 0.84 -6.93
N ASN A 31 -7.97 -0.12 -7.86
CA ASN A 31 -6.83 -1.00 -8.17
C ASN A 31 -5.61 -0.23 -8.72
N TYR A 32 -5.81 0.80 -9.54
CA TYR A 32 -4.69 1.61 -10.03
C TYR A 32 -4.06 2.42 -8.90
N TRP A 33 -4.89 3.03 -8.06
CA TRP A 33 -4.43 3.72 -6.87
C TRP A 33 -3.68 2.80 -5.92
N ASN A 34 -4.20 1.59 -5.70
CA ASN A 34 -3.57 0.59 -4.86
C ASN A 34 -2.19 0.16 -5.39
N LYS A 35 -2.08 -0.05 -6.70
CA LYS A 35 -0.78 -0.39 -7.32
C LYS A 35 0.27 0.70 -7.09
N LEU A 36 -0.12 1.97 -7.17
CA LEU A 36 0.79 3.08 -6.88
C LEU A 36 1.18 3.10 -5.39
N CYS A 37 0.21 2.93 -4.49
CA CYS A 37 0.41 2.82 -3.05
C CYS A 37 1.41 1.70 -2.69
N LEU A 38 1.12 0.46 -3.12
CA LEU A 38 1.93 -0.71 -2.85
C LEU A 38 3.34 -0.56 -3.42
N ARG A 39 3.45 -0.20 -4.70
CA ARG A 39 4.76 -0.14 -5.37
C ARG A 39 5.61 1.01 -4.82
N GLY A 40 5.04 2.20 -4.60
CA GLY A 40 5.78 3.27 -3.95
C GLY A 40 6.30 2.86 -2.58
N SER A 41 5.48 2.16 -1.79
CA SER A 41 5.88 1.64 -0.47
C SER A 41 7.03 0.64 -0.55
N LEU A 42 6.95 -0.36 -1.44
CA LEU A 42 8.00 -1.37 -1.66
C LEU A 42 9.34 -0.81 -2.19
N TYR A 43 9.29 0.39 -2.78
CA TYR A 43 10.45 1.12 -3.28
C TYR A 43 10.86 2.28 -2.36
N ASN A 44 10.54 2.21 -1.07
CA ASN A 44 10.93 3.18 -0.03
C ASN A 44 10.43 4.62 -0.30
N GLN A 45 9.29 4.75 -0.95
CA GLN A 45 8.64 6.03 -1.28
C GLN A 45 7.21 6.07 -0.70
N ALA A 46 6.99 5.41 0.44
CA ALA A 46 5.69 5.33 1.10
C ALA A 46 5.13 6.73 1.43
N ASP A 47 5.99 7.65 1.86
CA ASP A 47 5.67 9.05 2.12
C ASP A 47 5.07 9.78 0.91
N LYS A 48 5.59 9.48 -0.29
CA LYS A 48 5.11 10.08 -1.54
C LYS A 48 3.78 9.50 -2.03
N VAL A 49 3.40 8.29 -1.60
CA VAL A 49 2.24 7.56 -2.16
C VAL A 49 1.07 7.39 -1.19
N MET A 50 1.14 7.95 0.02
CA MET A 50 0.03 7.90 0.99
C MET A 50 -1.29 8.40 0.40
N PHE A 51 -1.27 9.46 -0.39
CA PHE A 51 -2.46 9.98 -1.07
C PHE A 51 -3.11 8.93 -2.01
N ALA A 52 -2.31 8.07 -2.64
CA ALA A 52 -2.80 7.00 -3.51
C ALA A 52 -3.46 5.90 -2.67
N CYS A 53 -2.89 5.57 -1.51
CA CYS A 53 -3.50 4.63 -0.57
C CYS A 53 -4.87 5.15 -0.08
N GLU A 54 -4.96 6.44 0.23
CA GLU A 54 -6.20 7.10 0.66
C GLU A 54 -7.26 7.12 -0.45
N LYS A 55 -6.86 7.35 -1.71
CA LYS A 55 -7.79 7.24 -2.85
C LYS A 55 -8.24 5.81 -3.12
N ALA A 56 -7.36 4.83 -2.96
CA ALA A 56 -7.73 3.43 -3.13
C ALA A 56 -8.80 3.01 -2.11
N ILE A 57 -8.60 3.34 -0.84
CA ILE A 57 -9.54 2.96 0.23
C ILE A 57 -10.86 3.75 0.16
N GLU A 58 -10.85 5.01 -0.29
CA GLU A 58 -12.08 5.79 -0.52
C GLU A 58 -12.99 5.11 -1.55
N LEU A 59 -12.40 4.53 -2.59
CA LEU A 59 -13.12 3.90 -3.70
C LEU A 59 -13.54 2.45 -3.41
N ALA A 60 -12.78 1.75 -2.58
CA ALA A 60 -13.03 0.35 -2.24
C ALA A 60 -12.64 0.08 -0.77
N PRO A 61 -13.49 0.51 0.20
CA PRO A 61 -13.15 0.48 1.62
C PRO A 61 -13.08 -0.93 2.22
N ASP A 62 -13.71 -1.92 1.57
CA ASP A 62 -13.82 -3.30 2.05
C ASP A 62 -12.89 -4.28 1.29
N ASP A 63 -12.03 -3.77 0.41
CA ASP A 63 -11.06 -4.60 -0.31
C ASP A 63 -9.83 -4.86 0.57
N GLY A 64 -9.68 -6.11 1.02
CA GLY A 64 -8.59 -6.49 1.92
C GLY A 64 -7.20 -6.22 1.35
N GLY A 65 -6.98 -6.40 0.04
CA GLY A 65 -5.68 -6.14 -0.58
C GLY A 65 -5.32 -4.65 -0.58
N ILE A 66 -6.32 -3.77 -0.66
CA ILE A 66 -6.16 -2.31 -0.53
C ILE A 66 -5.85 -1.93 0.91
N ILE A 67 -6.61 -2.49 1.87
CA ILE A 67 -6.40 -2.27 3.30
C ILE A 67 -4.97 -2.68 3.69
N ASP A 68 -4.54 -3.86 3.26
CA ASP A 68 -3.21 -4.40 3.55
C ASP A 68 -2.07 -3.56 2.96
N SER A 69 -2.22 -3.13 1.70
CA SER A 69 -1.24 -2.22 1.06
C SER A 69 -1.13 -0.88 1.78
N ARG A 70 -2.26 -0.33 2.28
CA ARG A 70 -2.26 0.88 3.11
C ARG A 70 -1.59 0.62 4.46
N GLY A 71 -1.78 -0.55 5.06
CA GLY A 71 -1.13 -0.96 6.30
C GLY A 71 0.40 -0.91 6.18
N LEU A 72 0.94 -1.47 5.08
CA LEU A 72 2.37 -1.38 4.76
C LEU A 72 2.85 0.07 4.65
N ALA A 73 2.15 0.89 3.86
CA ALA A 73 2.51 2.30 3.66
C ALA A 73 2.49 3.10 4.99
N ARG A 74 1.49 2.85 5.83
CA ARG A 74 1.36 3.45 7.17
C ARG A 74 2.48 3.04 8.10
N ALA A 75 2.90 1.78 8.09
CA ALA A 75 4.00 1.32 8.92
C ALA A 75 5.32 2.00 8.51
N LEU A 76 5.59 2.06 7.20
CA LEU A 76 6.79 2.69 6.65
C LEU A 76 6.83 4.22 6.87
N THR A 77 5.68 4.86 7.04
CA THR A 77 5.58 6.30 7.36
C THR A 77 5.47 6.58 8.87
N GLY A 78 5.60 5.56 9.71
CA GLY A 78 5.60 5.69 11.17
C GLY A 78 4.22 5.74 11.81
N ASN A 79 3.13 5.64 11.03
CA ASN A 79 1.78 5.45 11.55
C ASN A 79 1.55 3.98 11.96
N ARG A 80 2.28 3.56 13.00
CA ARG A 80 2.23 2.20 13.55
C ARG A 80 0.82 1.78 13.96
N LYS A 81 0.08 2.65 14.65
CA LYS A 81 -1.26 2.33 15.13
C LYS A 81 -2.22 2.05 13.95
N GLY A 82 -2.22 2.92 12.94
CA GLY A 82 -3.05 2.73 11.76
C GLY A 82 -2.62 1.53 10.91
N ALA A 83 -1.34 1.16 10.92
CA ALA A 83 -0.86 -0.04 10.25
C ALA A 83 -1.37 -1.32 10.94
N ILE A 84 -1.32 -1.37 12.27
CA ILE A 84 -1.88 -2.50 13.05
C ILE A 84 -3.37 -2.67 12.77
N GLU A 85 -4.14 -1.57 12.82
CA GLU A 85 -5.58 -1.59 12.53
C GLU A 85 -5.88 -2.17 11.12
N ASP A 86 -5.10 -1.78 10.11
CA ASP A 86 -5.25 -2.27 8.74
C ASP A 86 -4.89 -3.75 8.61
N PHE A 87 -3.76 -4.18 9.19
CA PHE A 87 -3.35 -5.58 9.13
C PHE A 87 -4.33 -6.51 9.88
N GLU A 88 -4.84 -6.09 11.03
CA GLU A 88 -5.88 -6.83 11.75
C GLU A 88 -7.18 -6.95 10.95
N GLN A 89 -7.53 -5.92 10.18
CA GLN A 89 -8.69 -5.97 9.29
C GLN A 89 -8.44 -6.92 8.11
N PHE A 90 -7.25 -6.89 7.51
CA PHE A 90 -6.87 -7.83 6.44
C PHE A 90 -6.88 -9.29 6.92
N ILE A 91 -6.33 -9.58 8.10
CA ILE A 91 -6.34 -10.92 8.72
C ILE A 91 -7.76 -11.47 8.84
N LYS A 92 -8.75 -10.62 9.16
CA LYS A 92 -10.17 -11.00 9.24
C LYS A 92 -10.83 -11.19 7.87
N TRP A 93 -10.29 -10.57 6.84
CA TRP A 93 -10.84 -10.57 5.49
C TRP A 93 -10.37 -11.78 4.66
N THR A 94 -9.10 -12.16 4.80
CA THR A 94 -8.53 -13.28 4.05
C THR A 94 -8.81 -14.63 4.74
N ASP A 95 -8.90 -15.70 3.95
CA ASP A 95 -8.89 -17.08 4.43
C ASP A 95 -7.53 -17.76 4.25
N ASP A 96 -6.55 -17.07 3.66
CA ASP A 96 -5.20 -17.59 3.45
C ASP A 96 -4.40 -17.58 4.76
N GLU A 97 -4.03 -18.77 5.23
CA GLU A 97 -3.35 -18.94 6.51
C GLU A 97 -1.89 -18.46 6.51
N GLU A 98 -1.22 -18.46 5.35
CA GLU A 98 0.16 -17.96 5.22
C GLU A 98 0.16 -16.43 5.33
N ASP A 99 -0.74 -15.76 4.62
CA ASP A 99 -0.95 -14.32 4.70
C ASP A 99 -1.34 -13.88 6.11
N LYS A 100 -2.26 -14.60 6.78
CA LYS A 100 -2.63 -14.33 8.17
C LYS A 100 -1.42 -14.42 9.10
N ALA A 101 -0.65 -15.50 9.01
CA ALA A 101 0.51 -15.70 9.86
C ALA A 101 1.57 -14.61 9.63
N GLN A 102 1.79 -14.22 8.37
CA GLN A 102 2.71 -13.15 8.01
C GLN A 102 2.26 -11.79 8.61
N ARG A 103 0.99 -11.39 8.41
CA ARG A 103 0.49 -10.12 8.95
C ARG A 103 0.40 -10.13 10.47
N GLN A 104 0.09 -11.27 11.09
CA GLN A 104 0.10 -11.38 12.55
C GLN A 104 1.52 -11.15 13.09
N GLY A 105 2.55 -11.71 12.46
CA GLY A 105 3.94 -11.43 12.81
C GLY A 105 4.30 -9.95 12.70
N TRP A 106 3.79 -9.25 11.68
CA TRP A 106 3.98 -7.80 11.55
C TRP A 106 3.25 -7.02 12.64
N VAL A 107 2.01 -7.40 12.97
CA VAL A 107 1.23 -6.80 14.07
C VAL A 107 1.98 -6.95 15.40
N ASP A 108 2.49 -8.14 15.69
CA ASP A 108 3.21 -8.42 16.94
C ASP A 108 4.50 -7.59 17.04
N ALA A 109 5.29 -7.53 15.96
CA ALA A 109 6.49 -6.70 15.90
C ALA A 109 6.17 -5.21 16.10
N LEU A 110 5.14 -4.71 15.41
CA LEU A 110 4.70 -3.32 15.54
C LEU A 110 4.22 -3.01 16.97
N ASN A 111 3.46 -3.89 17.60
CA ASN A 111 3.01 -3.75 18.99
C ASN A 111 4.18 -3.67 19.98
N ASN A 112 5.25 -4.43 19.73
CA ASN A 112 6.48 -4.40 20.52
C ASN A 112 7.37 -3.18 20.25
N GLY A 113 6.94 -2.30 19.34
CA GLY A 113 7.70 -1.10 19.00
C GLY A 113 8.80 -1.35 17.96
N GLU A 114 8.83 -2.52 17.35
CA GLU A 114 9.78 -2.91 16.31
C GLU A 114 9.26 -2.45 14.94
N ASN A 115 10.13 -2.46 13.93
CA ASN A 115 9.76 -2.26 12.54
C ASN A 115 10.14 -3.53 11.76
N PRO A 116 9.17 -4.37 11.33
CA PRO A 116 9.47 -5.61 10.62
C PRO A 116 9.88 -5.39 9.16
N PHE A 117 9.77 -4.17 8.62
CA PHE A 117 9.98 -3.87 7.21
C PHE A 117 11.43 -3.50 6.91
N THR A 118 12.33 -4.49 6.93
CA THR A 118 13.71 -4.33 6.46
C THR A 118 13.78 -4.30 4.93
N THR A 119 14.94 -3.93 4.38
CA THR A 119 15.16 -3.96 2.92
C THR A 119 14.92 -5.34 2.34
N GLU A 120 15.37 -6.40 3.00
CA GLU A 120 15.18 -7.79 2.59
C GLU A 120 13.70 -8.18 2.60
N VAL A 121 12.95 -7.76 3.62
CA VAL A 121 11.50 -7.99 3.69
C VAL A 121 10.80 -7.28 2.53
N LEU A 122 11.10 -6.00 2.31
CA LEU A 122 10.51 -5.25 1.20
C LEU A 122 10.87 -5.84 -0.16
N GLU A 123 12.05 -6.42 -0.34
CA GLU A 123 12.45 -7.13 -1.56
C GLU A 123 11.67 -8.42 -1.78
N SER A 124 11.39 -9.18 -0.71
CA SER A 124 10.57 -10.39 -0.79
C SER A 124 9.11 -10.13 -1.19
N LEU A 125 8.63 -8.90 -0.99
CA LEU A 125 7.26 -8.47 -1.27
C LEU A 125 7.08 -7.83 -2.68
N ARG A 126 8.13 -7.72 -3.50
CA ARG A 126 8.08 -7.09 -4.84
C ARG A 126 7.59 -8.03 -5.95
#